data_AF-A0AAU5EXC8-F1
#
_entry.id   AF-A0AAU5EXC8-F1
#
_cell.length_a   1.000
_cell.length_b   1.000
_cell.length_c   1.000
_cell.angle_alpha   90.00
_cell.angle_beta   90.00
_cell.angle_gamma   90.00
#
_symmetry.space_group_name_H-M   'P 1'
#
loop_
_entity.id
_entity.type
_entity.pdbx_description
1 polymer ?
#
loop_
_entity_poly.entity_id
_entity_poly.type
_entity_poly.pdbx_seq_one_letter_code
_entity_poly.pdbx_strand_id
1 'polypeptide(L)'
;MAGRLRAVLDRHRVNSELGELLDAPALEVAQALLDLAERGEAEVRAIAVLGEFHWRRFQVLGFERGEPDFDRAQFLLQTALQQDRDSLPEELRTEVTPGLVDGWQRIVERTSGEAPNRGDVLLGLASALYARYQATFRLDHLDESLGTVRAALTALPPDSERRVPGLLQLESLLVHRFVLAHELDLGQAIETCEEGVPLTKPGDGQRAALLSDLGMLKRTRFKHTGVPADLMSAIHHGRTALEAAPPQTEQWQEAARELYASVKLWASRINELPDSEGGDRAALSAFLNDLRERHGALFVIPDAIDFAEHADHASQVADATPPDDPDAGLRYWAAGAGAMERFARNGARVRVDIEEAVRHFRVALASVPQQDLTAVRAQLGAALLRRDHPEDLDEAIDLLRVVVASDPDPGSPKVGQDLAAAWSNLGSALWTRYRRRRSTDLDGAIEALSKAADLLPEHERDSRRQVLGLLTTLLAVAAQLHDDEERFQAALAIIRREPGVAGAP
;
A
#
# COMPACT_ATOMS: atom_id res chain seq x y z
N MET A 1 18.90 -3.08 -28.40
CA MET A 1 19.38 -1.68 -28.58
C MET A 1 19.97 -1.13 -27.29
N ALA A 2 19.29 -1.25 -26.15
CA ALA A 2 19.78 -0.78 -24.84
C ALA A 2 21.19 -1.28 -24.49
N GLY A 3 21.52 -2.55 -24.73
CA GLY A 3 22.88 -3.09 -24.51
C GLY A 3 23.98 -2.41 -25.34
N ARG A 4 23.65 -1.88 -26.54
CA ARG A 4 24.61 -1.13 -27.37
C ARG A 4 24.88 0.26 -26.79
N LEU A 5 23.84 0.97 -26.34
CA LEU A 5 24.01 2.26 -25.64
C LEU A 5 24.73 2.08 -24.31
N ARG A 6 24.42 1.03 -23.54
CA ARG A 6 25.14 0.71 -22.29
C ARG A 6 26.64 0.55 -22.55
N ALA A 7 27.03 -0.16 -23.61
CA ALA A 7 28.43 -0.28 -23.99
C ALA A 7 29.10 1.05 -24.38
N VAL A 8 28.35 2.00 -24.98
CA VAL A 8 28.86 3.36 -25.26
C VAL A 8 29.06 4.13 -23.95
N LEU A 9 28.09 4.07 -23.03
CA LEU A 9 28.18 4.72 -21.71
C LEU A 9 29.35 4.17 -20.88
N ASP A 10 29.54 2.84 -20.88
CA ASP A 10 30.63 2.19 -20.16
C ASP A 10 32.01 2.60 -20.69
N ARG A 11 32.17 2.73 -22.02
CA ARG A 11 33.42 3.20 -22.62
C ARG A 11 33.69 4.67 -22.34
N HIS A 12 32.68 5.52 -22.47
CA HIS A 12 32.79 6.94 -22.12
C HIS A 12 33.23 7.11 -20.66
N ARG A 13 32.69 6.30 -19.74
CA ARG A 13 33.09 6.31 -18.31
C ARG A 13 34.57 5.98 -18.09
N VAL A 14 35.14 5.08 -18.88
CA VAL A 14 36.54 4.65 -18.72
C VAL A 14 37.50 5.62 -19.39
N ASN A 15 37.15 6.14 -20.58
CA ASN A 15 38.07 6.89 -21.42
C ASN A 15 37.88 8.42 -21.33
N SER A 16 36.78 8.90 -20.76
CA SER A 16 36.39 10.33 -20.74
C SER A 16 36.37 10.99 -22.13
N GLU A 17 36.31 10.21 -23.20
CA GLU A 17 36.31 10.73 -24.57
C GLU A 17 34.93 11.30 -24.92
N LEU A 18 34.90 12.60 -25.23
CA LEU A 18 33.67 13.35 -25.54
C LEU A 18 33.03 12.92 -26.88
N GLY A 19 33.79 12.27 -27.77
CA GLY A 19 33.37 11.93 -29.14
C GLY A 19 32.34 10.80 -29.22
N GLU A 20 32.49 9.73 -28.43
CA GLU A 20 31.67 8.52 -28.56
C GLU A 20 30.17 8.76 -28.33
N LEU A 21 29.84 9.71 -27.44
CA LEU A 21 28.46 10.09 -27.15
C LEU A 21 27.82 10.93 -28.27
N LEU A 22 28.64 11.53 -29.13
CA LEU A 22 28.23 12.40 -30.22
C LEU A 22 28.27 11.70 -31.59
N ASP A 23 28.80 10.47 -31.65
CA ASP A 23 28.92 9.71 -32.88
C ASP A 23 27.57 9.29 -33.46
N ALA A 24 27.47 9.34 -34.80
CA ALA A 24 26.25 9.02 -35.53
C ALA A 24 25.63 7.65 -35.19
N PRO A 25 26.40 6.56 -35.02
CA PRO A 25 25.83 5.26 -34.64
C PRO A 25 25.19 5.25 -33.24
N ALA A 26 25.74 6.01 -32.28
CA ALA A 26 25.16 6.11 -30.95
C ALA A 26 23.84 6.89 -30.98
N LEU A 27 23.82 7.97 -31.76
CA LEU A 27 22.64 8.80 -32.03
C LEU A 27 21.50 8.02 -32.71
N GLU A 28 21.81 7.20 -33.72
CA GLU A 28 20.80 6.38 -34.41
C GLU A 28 20.17 5.35 -33.47
N VAL A 29 20.97 4.70 -32.61
CA VAL A 29 20.45 3.74 -31.62
C VAL A 29 19.62 4.45 -30.55
N ALA A 30 20.03 5.64 -30.12
CA ALA A 30 19.27 6.45 -29.18
C ALA A 30 17.93 6.88 -29.76
N GLN A 31 17.89 7.35 -31.01
CA GLN A 31 16.64 7.73 -31.67
C GLN A 31 15.70 6.53 -31.84
N ALA A 32 16.21 5.37 -32.26
CA ALA A 32 15.38 4.17 -32.40
C ALA A 32 14.79 3.68 -31.06
N LEU A 33 15.52 3.86 -29.95
CA LEU A 33 14.99 3.59 -28.62
C LEU A 33 13.99 4.64 -28.15
N LEU A 34 14.19 5.91 -28.51
CA LEU A 34 13.25 6.98 -28.22
C LEU A 34 11.90 6.71 -28.91
N ASP A 35 11.92 6.33 -30.19
CA ASP A 35 10.71 5.99 -30.95
C ASP A 35 9.95 4.78 -30.35
N LEU A 36 10.66 3.85 -29.70
CA LEU A 36 10.03 2.73 -28.98
C LEU A 36 9.44 3.19 -27.63
N ALA A 37 10.15 4.07 -26.92
CA ALA A 37 9.68 4.63 -25.66
C ALA A 37 8.43 5.49 -25.87
N GLU A 38 8.37 6.30 -26.93
CA GLU A 38 7.21 7.12 -27.29
C GLU A 38 5.97 6.29 -27.64
N ARG A 39 6.17 5.05 -28.11
CA ARG A 39 5.08 4.08 -28.37
C ARG A 39 4.71 3.23 -27.16
N GLY A 40 5.41 3.39 -26.03
CA GLY A 40 5.22 2.56 -24.84
C GLY A 40 5.69 1.11 -25.00
N GLU A 41 6.52 0.83 -26.00
CA GLU A 41 7.04 -0.52 -26.32
C GLU A 41 8.41 -0.79 -25.67
N ALA A 42 9.01 0.20 -25.00
CA ALA A 42 10.31 0.07 -24.37
C ALA A 42 10.19 -0.36 -22.90
N GLU A 43 11.02 -1.34 -22.50
CA GLU A 43 11.17 -1.71 -21.09
C GLU A 43 11.76 -0.57 -20.25
N VAL A 44 11.39 -0.50 -18.97
CA VAL A 44 11.85 0.52 -18.00
C VAL A 44 13.38 0.67 -17.98
N ARG A 45 14.11 -0.46 -18.02
CA ARG A 45 15.58 -0.46 -18.07
C ARG A 45 16.14 0.15 -19.35
N ALA A 46 15.47 -0.01 -20.48
CA ALA A 46 15.88 0.60 -21.74
C ALA A 46 15.64 2.11 -21.73
N ILE A 47 14.52 2.56 -21.14
CA ILE A 47 14.20 3.98 -20.90
C ILE A 47 15.28 4.60 -20.00
N ALA A 48 15.65 3.92 -18.92
CA ALA A 48 16.70 4.38 -18.00
C ALA A 48 18.07 4.54 -18.69
N VAL A 49 18.48 3.55 -19.52
CA VAL A 49 19.73 3.61 -20.30
C VAL A 49 19.71 4.79 -21.28
N LEU A 50 18.58 5.04 -21.95
CA LEU A 50 18.43 6.15 -22.87
C LEU A 50 18.47 7.50 -22.15
N GLY A 51 17.81 7.60 -21.00
CA GLY A 51 17.85 8.80 -20.15
C GLY A 51 19.28 9.11 -19.65
N GLU A 52 20.03 8.08 -19.23
CA GLU A 52 21.44 8.23 -18.86
C GLU A 52 22.30 8.72 -20.03
N PHE A 53 22.06 8.19 -21.23
CA PHE A 53 22.79 8.59 -22.43
C PHE A 53 22.62 10.07 -22.73
N HIS A 54 21.39 10.57 -22.70
CA HIS A 54 21.10 11.99 -22.88
C HIS A 54 21.67 12.85 -21.73
N TRP A 55 21.65 12.35 -20.49
CA TRP A 55 22.27 13.05 -19.36
C TRP A 55 23.77 13.26 -19.57
N ARG A 56 24.50 12.21 -19.96
CA ARG A 56 25.94 12.30 -20.22
C ARG A 56 26.24 13.20 -21.41
N ARG A 57 25.42 13.17 -22.46
CA ARG A 57 25.54 14.09 -23.60
C ARG A 57 25.35 15.54 -23.21
N PHE A 58 24.39 15.84 -22.34
CA PHE A 58 24.23 17.19 -21.79
C PHE A 58 25.48 17.65 -21.03
N GLN A 59 26.08 16.78 -20.21
CA GLN A 59 27.33 17.10 -19.50
C GLN A 59 28.47 17.46 -20.47
N VAL A 60 28.56 16.77 -21.61
CA VAL A 60 29.55 17.03 -22.66
C VAL A 60 29.26 18.32 -23.44
N LEU A 61 28.02 18.52 -23.87
CA LEU A 61 27.61 19.65 -24.71
C LEU A 61 27.52 20.97 -23.94
N GLY A 62 27.35 20.88 -22.61
CA GLY A 62 27.08 22.01 -21.75
C GLY A 62 25.69 22.60 -21.99
N PHE A 63 25.36 23.60 -21.19
CA PHE A 63 24.00 24.11 -21.09
C PHE A 63 23.45 24.69 -22.41
N GLU A 64 24.25 25.45 -23.16
CA GLU A 64 23.79 26.19 -24.34
C GLU A 64 23.46 25.30 -25.54
N ARG A 65 24.07 24.11 -25.63
CA ARG A 65 23.88 23.19 -26.77
C ARG A 65 23.21 21.88 -26.37
N GLY A 66 23.24 21.54 -25.09
CA GLY A 66 22.72 20.29 -24.54
C GLY A 66 21.34 20.40 -23.93
N GLU A 67 20.67 21.56 -23.94
CA GLU A 67 19.30 21.71 -23.40
C GLU A 67 18.32 20.63 -23.92
N PRO A 68 18.29 20.28 -25.22
CA PRO A 68 17.41 19.20 -25.70
C PRO A 68 17.80 17.81 -25.20
N ASP A 69 19.06 17.60 -24.84
CA ASP A 69 19.55 16.37 -24.21
C ASP A 69 19.18 16.38 -22.71
N PHE A 70 19.23 17.53 -22.03
CA PHE A 70 18.78 17.67 -20.65
C PHE A 70 17.28 17.37 -20.49
N ASP A 71 16.43 17.95 -21.35
CA ASP A 71 14.98 17.73 -21.31
C ASP A 71 14.62 16.26 -21.51
N ARG A 72 15.28 15.60 -22.48
CA ARG A 72 15.08 14.16 -22.73
C ARG A 72 15.58 13.32 -21.57
N ALA A 73 16.75 13.63 -21.04
CA ALA A 73 17.33 12.93 -19.90
C ALA A 73 16.37 12.98 -18.71
N GLN A 74 15.88 14.17 -18.39
CA GLN A 74 14.92 14.37 -17.31
C GLN A 74 13.65 13.55 -17.53
N PHE A 75 12.98 13.69 -18.68
CA PHE A 75 11.72 13.00 -18.95
C PHE A 75 11.87 11.48 -18.83
N LEU A 76 12.90 10.91 -19.46
CA LEU A 76 13.14 9.47 -19.48
C LEU A 76 13.53 8.94 -18.10
N LEU A 77 14.43 9.62 -17.39
CA LEU A 77 14.87 9.19 -16.05
C LEU A 77 13.75 9.32 -15.02
N GLN A 78 12.93 10.36 -15.10
CA GLN A 78 11.76 10.52 -14.23
C GLN A 78 10.73 9.42 -14.50
N THR A 79 10.47 9.11 -15.76
CA THR A 79 9.57 7.99 -16.14
C THR A 79 10.07 6.67 -15.58
N ALA A 80 11.37 6.40 -15.72
CA ALA A 80 11.97 5.16 -15.22
C ALA A 80 11.94 5.06 -13.68
N LEU A 81 12.21 6.17 -12.98
CA LEU A 81 12.13 6.25 -11.51
C LEU A 81 10.71 6.05 -10.97
N GLN A 82 9.70 6.50 -11.70
CA GLN A 82 8.29 6.32 -11.33
C GLN A 82 7.80 4.88 -11.53
N GLN A 83 8.27 4.21 -12.59
CA GLN A 83 7.79 2.87 -12.95
C GLN A 83 8.42 1.76 -12.11
N ASP A 84 9.75 1.76 -11.93
CA ASP A 84 10.44 0.70 -11.17
C ASP A 84 11.80 1.19 -10.67
N ARG A 85 11.77 1.98 -9.59
CA ARG A 85 12.96 2.57 -8.96
C ARG A 85 13.98 1.53 -8.48
N ASP A 86 13.52 0.41 -7.93
CA ASP A 86 14.38 -0.57 -7.29
C ASP A 86 15.13 -1.43 -8.30
N SER A 87 14.60 -1.55 -9.52
CA SER A 87 15.31 -2.19 -10.64
C SER A 87 16.44 -1.34 -11.25
N LEU A 88 16.55 -0.06 -10.87
CA LEU A 88 17.51 0.87 -11.47
C LEU A 88 18.92 0.71 -10.90
N PRO A 89 19.96 0.77 -11.77
CA PRO A 89 21.36 0.81 -11.36
C PRO A 89 21.63 1.84 -10.26
N GLU A 90 22.48 1.49 -9.30
CA GLU A 90 22.85 2.36 -8.18
C GLU A 90 23.48 3.67 -8.66
N GLU A 91 24.19 3.65 -9.78
CA GLU A 91 24.83 4.82 -10.39
C GLU A 91 23.79 5.88 -10.81
N LEU A 92 22.64 5.47 -11.35
CA LEU A 92 21.56 6.39 -11.69
C LEU A 92 20.97 7.06 -10.44
N ARG A 93 20.86 6.29 -9.36
CA ARG A 93 20.33 6.75 -8.07
C ARG A 93 21.30 7.68 -7.34
N THR A 94 22.62 7.48 -7.50
CA THR A 94 23.65 8.16 -6.69
C THR A 94 24.42 9.26 -7.42
N GLU A 95 24.61 9.17 -8.74
CA GLU A 95 25.42 10.12 -9.52
C GLU A 95 24.56 11.01 -10.43
N VAL A 96 23.60 10.40 -11.13
CA VAL A 96 22.80 11.12 -12.13
C VAL A 96 21.72 11.99 -11.48
N THR A 97 21.08 11.50 -10.42
CA THR A 97 20.01 12.24 -9.73
C THR A 97 20.50 13.54 -9.07
N PRO A 98 21.64 13.58 -8.34
CA PRO A 98 22.20 14.84 -7.85
C PRO A 98 22.59 15.81 -8.97
N GLY A 99 23.16 15.29 -10.06
CA GLY A 99 23.52 16.11 -11.22
C GLY A 99 22.31 16.81 -11.86
N LEU A 100 21.16 16.14 -11.94
CA LEU A 100 19.92 16.73 -12.44
C LEU A 100 19.45 17.91 -11.58
N VAL A 101 19.58 17.82 -10.26
CA VAL A 101 19.25 18.93 -9.34
C VAL A 101 20.16 20.13 -9.59
N ASP A 102 21.47 19.93 -9.67
CA ASP A 102 22.43 21.00 -9.95
C ASP A 102 22.17 21.65 -11.32
N GLY A 103 21.81 20.84 -12.32
CA GLY A 103 21.40 21.31 -13.64
C GLY A 103 20.22 22.25 -13.55
N TRP A 104 19.13 21.82 -12.90
CA TRP A 104 17.93 22.60 -12.67
C TRP A 104 18.15 23.88 -11.89
N GLN A 105 18.97 23.84 -10.83
CA GLN A 105 19.32 25.03 -10.05
C GLN A 105 19.99 26.10 -10.93
N ARG A 106 20.90 25.70 -11.84
CA ARG A 106 21.51 26.64 -12.80
C ARG A 106 20.51 27.20 -13.81
N ILE A 107 19.49 26.42 -14.22
CA ILE A 107 18.40 26.93 -15.07
C ILE A 107 17.61 28.00 -14.32
N VAL A 108 17.25 27.72 -13.06
CA VAL A 108 16.51 28.66 -12.19
C VAL A 108 17.29 29.95 -11.97
N GLU A 109 18.61 29.88 -11.76
CA GLU A 109 19.48 31.06 -11.58
C GLU A 109 19.54 31.96 -12.82
N ARG A 110 19.48 31.35 -14.01
CA ARG A 110 19.51 32.08 -15.30
C ARG A 110 18.14 32.55 -15.76
N THR A 111 17.08 31.92 -15.26
CA THR A 111 15.71 32.29 -15.57
C THR A 111 15.32 33.49 -14.72
N SER A 112 14.98 34.61 -15.36
CA SER A 112 14.52 35.81 -14.65
C SER A 112 13.34 35.51 -13.71
N GLY A 113 13.23 36.26 -12.62
CA GLY A 113 12.09 36.21 -11.69
C GLY A 113 10.74 36.46 -12.38
N GLU A 114 10.75 37.28 -13.43
CA GLU A 114 9.57 37.69 -14.20
C GLU A 114 9.37 36.87 -15.49
N ALA A 115 10.22 35.85 -15.71
CA ALA A 115 10.13 35.04 -16.92
C ALA A 115 8.81 34.23 -16.94
N PRO A 116 8.05 34.24 -18.05
CA PRO A 116 6.77 33.52 -18.14
C PRO A 116 6.88 32.01 -17.87
N ASN A 117 8.03 31.41 -18.17
CA ASN A 117 8.31 29.99 -17.95
C ASN A 117 8.94 29.68 -16.58
N ARG A 118 9.11 30.67 -15.68
CA ARG A 118 9.73 30.46 -14.37
C ARG A 118 9.00 29.40 -13.55
N GLY A 119 7.67 29.40 -13.59
CA GLY A 119 6.85 28.40 -12.94
C GLY A 119 7.18 26.97 -13.41
N ASP A 120 7.32 26.78 -14.72
CA ASP A 120 7.66 25.47 -15.30
C ASP A 120 9.03 24.98 -14.90
N VAL A 121 10.02 25.89 -14.94
CA VAL A 121 11.39 25.60 -14.52
C VAL A 121 11.44 25.20 -13.04
N LEU A 122 10.67 25.87 -12.19
CA LEU A 122 10.57 25.52 -10.76
C LEU A 122 9.87 24.17 -10.54
N LEU A 123 8.84 23.82 -11.31
CA LEU A 123 8.23 22.47 -11.26
C LEU A 123 9.23 21.38 -11.68
N GLY A 124 10.07 21.67 -12.67
CA GLY A 124 11.18 20.80 -13.08
C GLY A 124 12.19 20.57 -11.94
N LEU A 125 12.65 21.65 -11.31
CA LEU A 125 13.55 21.57 -10.14
C LEU A 125 12.90 20.79 -8.98
N ALA A 126 11.64 21.06 -8.68
CA ALA A 126 10.92 20.37 -7.61
C ALA A 126 10.85 18.85 -7.83
N SER A 127 10.67 18.42 -9.08
CA SER A 127 10.66 17.00 -9.46
C SER A 127 12.03 16.35 -9.25
N ALA A 128 13.12 17.04 -9.61
CA ALA A 128 14.47 16.57 -9.37
C ALA A 128 14.80 16.49 -7.87
N LEU A 129 14.36 17.47 -7.08
CA LEU A 129 14.49 17.46 -5.62
C LEU A 129 13.72 16.30 -4.97
N TYR A 130 12.53 15.98 -5.49
CA TYR A 130 11.75 14.85 -5.01
C TYR A 130 12.43 13.51 -5.35
N ALA A 131 12.98 13.37 -6.56
CA ALA A 131 13.78 12.19 -6.91
C ALA A 131 15.01 12.03 -5.99
N ARG A 132 15.66 13.15 -5.62
CA ARG A 132 16.75 13.15 -4.63
C ARG A 132 16.27 12.75 -3.25
N TYR A 133 15.11 13.23 -2.82
CA TYR A 133 14.48 12.78 -1.58
C TYR A 133 14.25 11.26 -1.61
N GLN A 134 13.65 10.74 -2.69
CA GLN A 134 13.46 9.31 -2.86
C GLN A 134 14.79 8.59 -2.68
N ALA A 135 15.85 9.00 -3.41
CA ALA A 135 17.18 8.41 -3.35
C ALA A 135 17.80 8.36 -1.93
N THR A 136 17.67 9.44 -1.14
CA THR A 136 18.36 9.56 0.14
C THR A 136 17.47 9.32 1.37
N PHE A 137 16.16 9.29 1.19
CA PHE A 137 15.12 9.27 2.24
C PHE A 137 15.32 10.33 3.32
N ARG A 138 15.90 11.48 2.96
CA ARG A 138 16.15 12.57 3.91
C ARG A 138 15.04 13.62 3.84
N LEU A 139 14.32 13.83 4.94
CA LEU A 139 13.15 14.72 4.98
C LEU A 139 13.44 16.17 4.58
N ASP A 140 14.66 16.67 4.78
CA ASP A 140 15.04 18.02 4.34
C ASP A 140 15.00 18.18 2.80
N HIS A 141 15.27 17.12 2.04
CA HIS A 141 15.10 17.13 0.59
C HIS A 141 13.62 17.14 0.16
N LEU A 142 12.74 16.51 0.94
CA LEU A 142 11.29 16.57 0.71
C LEU A 142 10.77 17.98 0.97
N ASP A 143 11.25 18.63 2.04
CA ASP A 143 10.92 20.01 2.38
C ASP A 143 11.37 21.01 1.32
N GLU A 144 12.57 20.81 0.74
CA GLU A 144 13.06 21.64 -0.36
C GLU A 144 12.19 21.48 -1.62
N SER A 145 11.76 20.26 -1.95
CA SER A 145 10.83 20.01 -3.05
C SER A 145 9.49 20.70 -2.82
N LEU A 146 8.90 20.55 -1.62
CA LEU A 146 7.66 21.24 -1.22
C LEU A 146 7.75 22.76 -1.33
N GLY A 147 8.84 23.35 -0.84
CA GLY A 147 9.10 24.78 -0.97
C GLY A 147 9.18 25.23 -2.43
N THR A 148 9.81 24.40 -3.27
CA THR A 148 9.99 24.69 -4.70
C THR A 148 8.68 24.60 -5.48
N VAL A 149 7.82 23.59 -5.24
CA VAL A 149 6.50 23.51 -5.88
C VAL A 149 5.62 24.70 -5.48
N ARG A 150 5.64 25.12 -4.21
CA ARG A 150 4.89 26.31 -3.77
C ARG A 150 5.38 27.57 -4.47
N ALA A 151 6.68 27.74 -4.62
CA ALA A 151 7.26 28.85 -5.39
C ALA A 151 6.85 28.79 -6.87
N ALA A 152 6.80 27.59 -7.44
CA ALA A 152 6.35 27.37 -8.82
C ALA A 152 4.88 27.81 -9.01
N LEU A 153 3.97 27.36 -8.13
CA LEU A 153 2.54 27.72 -8.18
C LEU A 153 2.28 29.22 -7.95
N THR A 154 3.19 29.90 -7.24
CA THR A 154 3.15 31.36 -7.08
C THR A 154 3.60 32.09 -8.34
N ALA A 155 4.59 31.53 -9.06
CA ALA A 155 5.10 32.10 -10.31
C ALA A 155 4.21 31.79 -11.53
N LEU A 156 3.41 30.73 -11.48
CA LEU A 156 2.50 30.35 -12.56
C LEU A 156 1.31 31.31 -12.64
N PRO A 157 0.96 31.82 -13.84
CA PRO A 157 -0.29 32.53 -14.07
C PRO A 157 -1.52 31.69 -13.66
N PRO A 158 -2.62 32.33 -13.21
CA PRO A 158 -3.84 31.62 -12.80
C PRO A 158 -4.40 30.68 -13.88
N ASP A 159 -4.34 31.08 -15.15
CA ASP A 159 -4.88 30.33 -16.29
C ASP A 159 -3.86 29.38 -16.93
N SER A 160 -2.71 29.14 -16.28
CA SER A 160 -1.68 28.26 -16.84
C SER A 160 -2.12 26.80 -16.83
N GLU A 161 -1.97 26.12 -17.98
CA GLU A 161 -2.19 24.67 -18.11
C GLU A 161 -1.29 23.84 -17.19
N ARG A 162 -0.22 24.45 -16.68
CA ARG A 162 0.77 23.82 -15.79
C ARG A 162 0.39 23.93 -14.31
N ARG A 163 -0.66 24.69 -13.98
CA ARG A 163 -1.15 24.86 -12.61
C ARG A 163 -1.71 23.57 -12.03
N VAL A 164 -2.54 22.84 -12.76
CA VAL A 164 -3.12 21.55 -12.31
C VAL A 164 -2.03 20.49 -12.06
N PRO A 165 -1.07 20.26 -12.98
CA PRO A 165 0.09 19.40 -12.71
C PRO A 165 0.89 19.81 -11.47
N GLY A 166 1.09 21.12 -11.26
CA GLY A 166 1.77 21.63 -10.06
C GLY A 166 1.01 21.37 -8.77
N LEU A 167 -0.32 21.48 -8.78
CA LEU A 167 -1.18 21.16 -7.63
C LEU A 167 -1.16 19.66 -7.31
N LEU A 168 -1.24 18.79 -8.32
CA LEU A 168 -1.08 17.34 -8.15
C LEU A 168 0.29 16.98 -7.56
N GLN A 169 1.35 17.65 -8.02
CA GLN A 169 2.68 17.44 -7.47
C GLN A 169 2.78 17.92 -6.01
N LEU A 170 2.18 19.07 -5.67
CA LEU A 170 2.15 19.58 -4.30
C LEU A 170 1.39 18.62 -3.38
N GLU A 171 0.21 18.16 -3.81
CA GLU A 171 -0.63 17.20 -3.10
C GLU A 171 0.15 15.93 -2.76
N SER A 172 0.79 15.31 -3.77
CA SER A 172 1.53 14.05 -3.59
C SER A 172 2.65 14.18 -2.57
N LEU A 173 3.37 15.31 -2.60
CA LEU A 173 4.43 15.62 -1.63
C LEU A 173 3.89 15.81 -0.21
N LEU A 174 2.73 16.47 -0.06
CA LEU A 174 2.08 16.69 1.24
C LEU A 174 1.55 15.37 1.83
N VAL A 175 0.98 14.49 0.99
CA VAL A 175 0.57 13.13 1.41
C VAL A 175 1.77 12.32 1.85
N HIS A 176 2.85 12.31 1.07
CA HIS A 176 4.07 11.59 1.42
C HIS A 176 4.64 12.08 2.76
N ARG A 177 4.66 13.39 2.98
CA ARG A 177 5.12 13.96 4.24
C ARG A 177 4.19 13.61 5.40
N PHE A 178 2.87 13.63 5.20
CA PHE A 178 1.88 13.22 6.19
C PHE A 178 2.09 11.77 6.65
N VAL A 179 2.38 10.85 5.72
CA VAL A 179 2.67 9.44 6.05
C VAL A 179 3.92 9.30 6.93
N LEU A 180 4.92 10.17 6.74
CA LEU A 180 6.23 10.06 7.40
C LEU A 180 6.32 10.84 8.72
N ALA A 181 5.62 11.97 8.84
CA ALA A 181 5.75 12.91 9.95
C ALA A 181 4.42 13.17 10.70
N HIS A 182 3.34 12.49 10.30
CA HIS A 182 2.07 12.29 10.98
C HIS A 182 1.22 13.46 11.48
N GLU A 183 1.59 14.75 11.41
CA GLU A 183 0.76 15.75 12.13
C GLU A 183 0.43 17.12 11.49
N LEU A 184 0.93 17.54 10.31
CA LEU A 184 0.73 18.96 9.91
C LEU A 184 0.09 19.25 8.54
N ASP A 185 0.14 18.34 7.57
CA ASP A 185 -0.09 18.72 6.16
C ASP A 185 -1.39 18.22 5.52
N LEU A 186 -2.21 17.44 6.25
CA LEU A 186 -3.46 16.85 5.71
C LEU A 186 -4.48 17.93 5.29
N GLY A 187 -4.61 19.01 6.07
CA GLY A 187 -5.49 20.13 5.75
C GLY A 187 -5.06 20.85 4.48
N GLN A 188 -3.75 21.07 4.32
CA GLN A 188 -3.21 21.74 3.15
C GLN A 188 -3.30 20.87 1.89
N ALA A 189 -3.12 19.55 2.00
CA ALA A 189 -3.34 18.62 0.89
C ALA A 189 -4.80 18.69 0.40
N ILE A 190 -5.76 18.72 1.34
CA ILE A 190 -7.19 18.89 1.03
C ILE A 190 -7.45 20.21 0.31
N GLU A 191 -6.92 21.33 0.82
CA GLU A 191 -7.05 22.65 0.18
C GLU A 191 -6.46 22.66 -1.23
N THR A 192 -5.33 21.97 -1.43
CA THR A 192 -4.66 21.85 -2.73
C THR A 192 -5.52 21.10 -3.74
N CYS A 193 -6.14 19.97 -3.35
CA CYS A 193 -7.10 19.27 -4.20
C CYS A 193 -8.34 20.13 -4.49
N GLU A 194 -8.89 20.79 -3.47
CA GLU A 194 -10.07 21.66 -3.60
C GLU A 194 -9.81 22.85 -4.55
N GLU A 195 -8.59 23.39 -4.58
CA GLU A 195 -8.16 24.40 -5.56
C GLU A 195 -8.05 23.81 -6.98
N GLY A 196 -7.54 22.58 -7.12
CA GLY A 196 -7.29 21.96 -8.42
C GLY A 196 -8.56 21.50 -9.15
N VAL A 197 -9.54 20.96 -8.42
CA VAL A 197 -10.77 20.41 -9.02
C VAL A 197 -11.50 21.41 -9.94
N PRO A 198 -11.75 22.69 -9.57
CA PRO A 198 -12.44 23.63 -10.46
C PRO A 198 -11.63 24.04 -11.71
N LEU A 199 -10.31 23.80 -11.74
CA LEU A 199 -9.45 24.10 -12.88
C LEU A 199 -9.46 23.00 -13.96
N THR A 200 -10.07 21.85 -13.67
CA THR A 200 -10.14 20.71 -14.58
C THR A 200 -11.50 20.57 -15.25
N LYS A 201 -11.53 20.05 -16.49
CA LYS A 201 -12.77 19.84 -17.24
C LYS A 201 -13.40 18.47 -16.90
N PRO A 202 -14.74 18.32 -17.00
CA PRO A 202 -15.37 17.01 -16.96
C PRO A 202 -14.80 16.06 -18.04
N GLY A 203 -14.47 14.82 -17.67
CA GLY A 203 -13.86 13.83 -18.55
C GLY A 203 -12.32 13.91 -18.67
N ASP A 204 -11.68 14.82 -17.95
CA ASP A 204 -10.23 14.90 -17.83
C ASP A 204 -9.71 13.89 -16.79
N GLY A 205 -8.69 13.10 -17.14
CA GLY A 205 -8.06 12.16 -16.20
C GLY A 205 -7.45 12.84 -14.98
N GLN A 206 -6.99 14.10 -15.10
CA GLN A 206 -6.50 14.88 -13.97
C GLN A 206 -7.60 15.25 -12.98
N ARG A 207 -8.85 15.45 -13.47
CA ARG A 207 -10.02 15.66 -12.61
C ARG A 207 -10.32 14.43 -11.77
N ALA A 208 -10.28 13.25 -12.39
CA ALA A 208 -10.49 11.99 -11.70
C ALA A 208 -9.44 11.78 -10.61
N ALA A 209 -8.16 12.02 -10.90
CA ALA A 209 -7.07 11.93 -9.92
C ALA A 209 -7.31 12.85 -8.70
N LEU A 210 -7.49 14.15 -8.92
CA LEU A 210 -7.73 15.11 -7.83
C LEU A 210 -8.96 14.76 -6.97
N LEU A 211 -10.03 14.25 -7.57
CA LEU A 211 -11.23 13.83 -6.83
C LEU A 211 -11.01 12.54 -6.04
N SER A 212 -10.26 11.59 -6.57
CA SER A 212 -9.85 10.38 -5.84
C SER A 212 -8.97 10.73 -4.64
N ASP A 213 -7.98 11.58 -4.83
CA ASP A 213 -7.06 12.04 -3.79
C ASP A 213 -7.81 12.81 -2.69
N LEU A 214 -8.73 13.71 -3.08
CA LEU A 214 -9.60 14.40 -2.13
C LEU A 214 -10.48 13.41 -1.33
N GLY A 215 -10.98 12.35 -1.98
CA GLY A 215 -11.70 11.27 -1.33
C GLY A 215 -10.85 10.54 -0.27
N MET A 216 -9.65 10.13 -0.65
CA MET A 216 -8.66 9.49 0.22
C MET A 216 -8.31 10.37 1.43
N LEU A 217 -8.01 11.65 1.19
CA LEU A 217 -7.60 12.61 2.21
C LEU A 217 -8.72 12.87 3.23
N LYS A 218 -9.96 13.06 2.77
CA LYS A 218 -11.12 13.26 3.66
C LYS A 218 -11.43 12.00 4.46
N ARG A 219 -11.35 10.81 3.85
CA ARG A 219 -11.47 9.53 4.55
C ARG A 219 -10.40 9.38 5.63
N THR A 220 -9.17 9.79 5.34
CA THR A 220 -8.05 9.78 6.29
C THR A 220 -8.33 10.75 7.44
N ARG A 221 -8.78 11.97 7.14
CA ARG A 221 -9.17 12.94 8.16
C ARG A 221 -10.28 12.39 9.08
N PHE A 222 -11.30 11.76 8.51
CA PHE A 222 -12.35 11.10 9.29
C PHE A 222 -11.79 10.03 10.25
N LYS A 223 -10.82 9.20 9.82
CA LYS A 223 -10.21 8.20 10.72
C LYS A 223 -9.53 8.84 11.94
N HIS A 224 -9.00 10.05 11.80
CA HIS A 224 -8.34 10.77 12.88
C HIS A 224 -9.31 11.60 13.74
N THR A 225 -10.30 12.26 13.12
CA THR A 225 -11.16 13.24 13.80
C THR A 225 -12.52 12.68 14.19
N GLY A 226 -12.97 11.60 13.54
CA GLY A 226 -14.31 11.03 13.67
C GLY A 226 -15.43 11.89 13.08
N VAL A 227 -15.12 13.00 12.37
CA VAL A 227 -16.11 13.95 11.85
C VAL A 227 -16.86 13.34 10.66
N PRO A 228 -18.15 12.97 10.77
CA PRO A 228 -18.82 12.16 9.75
C PRO A 228 -19.00 12.87 8.41
N ALA A 229 -19.10 14.20 8.42
CA ALA A 229 -19.13 15.02 7.21
C ALA A 229 -17.94 14.76 6.28
N ASP A 230 -16.77 14.43 6.83
CA ASP A 230 -15.58 14.09 6.04
C ASP A 230 -15.73 12.75 5.31
N LEU A 231 -16.33 11.75 5.97
CA LEU A 231 -16.57 10.46 5.34
C LEU A 231 -17.63 10.55 4.24
N MET A 232 -18.67 11.36 4.46
CA MET A 232 -19.68 11.63 3.43
C MET A 232 -19.11 12.41 2.25
N SER A 233 -18.23 13.38 2.51
CA SER A 233 -17.47 14.09 1.47
C SER A 233 -16.57 13.13 0.70
N ALA A 234 -15.88 12.21 1.38
CA ALA A 234 -15.04 11.20 0.73
C ALA A 234 -15.82 10.32 -0.27
N ILE A 235 -17.01 9.86 0.14
CA ILE A 235 -17.91 9.06 -0.71
C ILE A 235 -18.41 9.90 -1.90
N HIS A 236 -18.76 11.16 -1.68
CA HIS A 236 -19.19 12.06 -2.75
C HIS A 236 -18.07 12.29 -3.79
N HIS A 237 -16.85 12.56 -3.33
CA HIS A 237 -15.71 12.77 -4.24
C HIS A 237 -15.33 11.48 -4.97
N GLY A 238 -15.31 10.32 -4.31
CA GLY A 238 -15.06 9.04 -4.96
C GLY A 238 -16.09 8.71 -6.06
N ARG A 239 -17.37 9.02 -5.85
CA ARG A 239 -18.41 8.90 -6.91
C ARG A 239 -18.14 9.82 -8.09
N THR A 240 -17.83 11.07 -7.79
CA THR A 240 -17.56 12.08 -8.82
C THR A 240 -16.28 11.75 -9.60
N ALA A 241 -15.27 11.18 -8.95
CA ALA A 241 -14.03 10.70 -9.57
C ALA A 241 -14.32 9.57 -10.56
N LEU A 242 -15.15 8.61 -10.15
CA LEU A 242 -15.55 7.49 -10.98
C LEU A 242 -16.36 7.91 -12.21
N GLU A 243 -17.26 8.89 -12.05
CA GLU A 243 -18.01 9.48 -13.17
C GLU A 243 -17.13 10.29 -14.12
N ALA A 244 -16.06 10.91 -13.60
CA ALA A 244 -15.12 11.69 -14.39
C ALA A 244 -14.11 10.84 -15.16
N ALA A 245 -13.82 9.62 -14.69
CA ALA A 245 -12.86 8.72 -15.32
C ALA A 245 -13.50 7.90 -16.47
N PRO A 246 -12.84 7.76 -17.63
CA PRO A 246 -13.31 6.84 -18.66
C PRO A 246 -13.31 5.40 -18.15
N PRO A 247 -14.33 4.56 -18.43
CA PRO A 247 -14.37 3.19 -17.97
C PRO A 247 -13.12 2.39 -18.37
N GLN A 248 -12.66 1.50 -17.50
CA GLN A 248 -11.51 0.59 -17.72
C GLN A 248 -10.14 1.27 -17.82
N THR A 249 -10.01 2.56 -17.52
CA THR A 249 -8.70 3.20 -17.36
C THR A 249 -8.16 3.04 -15.93
N GLU A 250 -6.86 3.16 -15.74
CA GLU A 250 -6.21 3.13 -14.42
C GLU A 250 -6.82 4.16 -13.45
N GLN A 251 -7.15 5.37 -13.92
CA GLN A 251 -7.79 6.39 -13.10
C GLN A 251 -9.19 5.97 -12.64
N TRP A 252 -9.92 5.25 -13.49
CA TRP A 252 -11.22 4.68 -13.12
C TRP A 252 -11.06 3.59 -12.07
N GLN A 253 -10.02 2.76 -12.21
CA GLN A 253 -9.69 1.71 -11.26
C GLN A 253 -9.36 2.27 -9.87
N GLU A 254 -8.57 3.32 -9.82
CA GLU A 254 -8.17 3.98 -8.59
C GLU A 254 -9.36 4.69 -7.92
N ALA A 255 -10.16 5.43 -8.69
CA ALA A 255 -11.40 6.05 -8.21
C ALA A 255 -12.37 5.02 -7.61
N ALA A 256 -12.50 3.87 -8.26
CA ALA A 256 -13.31 2.76 -7.79
C ALA A 256 -12.80 2.22 -6.44
N ARG A 257 -11.49 1.97 -6.31
CA ARG A 257 -10.87 1.51 -5.06
C ARG A 257 -11.07 2.49 -3.91
N GLU A 258 -10.84 3.77 -4.15
CA GLU A 258 -10.97 4.81 -3.12
C GLU A 258 -12.41 5.03 -2.66
N LEU A 259 -13.35 4.98 -3.59
CA LEU A 259 -14.77 5.01 -3.28
C LEU A 259 -15.16 3.79 -2.43
N TYR A 260 -14.73 2.59 -2.82
CA TYR A 260 -15.00 1.37 -2.07
C TYR A 260 -14.44 1.45 -0.64
N ALA A 261 -13.19 1.89 -0.48
CA ALA A 261 -12.56 2.05 0.84
C ALA A 261 -13.34 3.02 1.75
N SER A 262 -13.89 4.10 1.18
CA SER A 262 -14.71 5.09 1.90
C SER A 262 -16.06 4.52 2.31
N VAL A 263 -16.76 3.85 1.40
CA VAL A 263 -18.07 3.26 1.70
C VAL A 263 -17.97 2.10 2.69
N LYS A 264 -16.90 1.30 2.58
CA LYS A 264 -16.60 0.23 3.53
C LYS A 264 -16.38 0.77 4.95
N LEU A 265 -15.60 1.85 5.07
CA LEU A 265 -15.41 2.51 6.36
C LEU A 265 -16.73 3.05 6.91
N TRP A 266 -17.55 3.66 6.07
CA TRP A 266 -18.90 4.10 6.45
C TRP A 266 -19.76 2.92 6.93
N ALA A 267 -19.78 1.79 6.24
CA ALA A 267 -20.58 0.63 6.62
C ALA A 267 -20.17 0.06 7.99
N SER A 268 -18.87 0.09 8.32
CA SER A 268 -18.37 -0.33 9.63
C SER A 268 -18.74 0.62 10.77
N ARG A 269 -18.96 1.91 10.47
CA ARG A 269 -19.20 2.98 11.45
C ARG A 269 -20.64 3.50 11.46
N ILE A 270 -21.47 3.00 10.56
CA ILE A 270 -22.83 3.50 10.29
C ILE A 270 -23.75 3.51 11.52
N ASN A 271 -23.53 2.60 12.46
CA ASN A 271 -24.29 2.48 13.71
C ASN A 271 -23.80 3.46 14.78
N GLU A 272 -22.66 4.10 14.57
CA GLU A 272 -22.06 5.12 15.43
C GLU A 272 -22.33 6.55 14.91
N LEU A 273 -22.80 6.68 13.65
CA LEU A 273 -23.12 7.96 13.03
C LEU A 273 -24.52 8.45 13.42
N PRO A 274 -24.72 9.76 13.66
CA PRO A 274 -26.05 10.33 13.87
C PRO A 274 -26.98 10.03 12.68
N ASP A 275 -28.27 9.76 12.93
CA ASP A 275 -29.26 9.47 11.88
C ASP A 275 -29.36 10.57 10.81
N SER A 276 -29.04 11.83 11.16
CA SER A 276 -28.99 12.97 10.24
C SER A 276 -27.82 12.97 9.27
N GLU A 277 -26.73 12.25 9.58
CA GLU A 277 -25.50 12.17 8.78
C GLU A 277 -25.32 10.79 8.13
N GLY A 278 -26.19 9.83 8.47
CA GLY A 278 -26.16 8.46 7.98
C GLY A 278 -26.43 8.27 6.49
N GLY A 279 -26.71 9.32 5.72
CA GLY A 279 -26.99 9.24 4.27
C GLY A 279 -28.16 8.29 3.92
N ASP A 280 -28.51 8.24 2.64
CA ASP A 280 -29.51 7.26 2.17
C ASP A 280 -28.85 5.86 2.09
N ARG A 281 -28.94 5.11 3.19
CA ARG A 281 -28.33 3.78 3.36
C ARG A 281 -28.70 2.82 2.24
N ALA A 282 -29.96 2.88 1.80
CA ALA A 282 -30.47 2.03 0.74
C ALA A 282 -29.86 2.41 -0.62
N ALA A 283 -29.75 3.71 -0.91
CA ALA A 283 -29.13 4.18 -2.15
C ALA A 283 -27.62 3.85 -2.21
N LEU A 284 -26.90 3.94 -1.09
CA LEU A 284 -25.47 3.63 -1.04
C LEU A 284 -25.21 2.12 -1.20
N SER A 285 -26.01 1.27 -0.53
CA SER A 285 -25.94 -0.18 -0.68
C SER A 285 -26.33 -0.66 -2.09
N ALA A 286 -27.38 -0.08 -2.68
CA ALA A 286 -27.79 -0.38 -4.06
C ALA A 286 -26.73 0.03 -5.08
N PHE A 287 -26.13 1.21 -4.91
CA PHE A 287 -25.04 1.68 -5.76
C PHE A 287 -23.80 0.77 -5.70
N LEU A 288 -23.41 0.32 -4.50
CA LEU A 288 -22.30 -0.64 -4.35
C LEU A 288 -22.58 -1.96 -5.05
N ASN A 289 -23.82 -2.47 -4.94
CA ASN A 289 -24.21 -3.70 -5.60
C ASN A 289 -24.14 -3.57 -7.13
N ASP A 290 -24.63 -2.47 -7.70
CA ASP A 290 -24.55 -2.19 -9.13
C ASP A 290 -23.10 -2.03 -9.62
N LEU A 291 -22.26 -1.33 -8.86
CA LEU A 291 -20.84 -1.14 -9.18
C LEU A 291 -20.06 -2.47 -9.17
N ARG A 292 -20.36 -3.32 -8.18
CA ARG A 292 -19.79 -4.66 -7.99
C ARG A 292 -20.26 -5.63 -9.08
N GLU A 293 -21.53 -5.58 -9.46
CA GLU A 293 -22.10 -6.40 -10.54
C GLU A 293 -21.50 -6.04 -11.91
N ARG A 294 -21.25 -4.75 -12.17
CA ARG A 294 -20.70 -4.27 -13.45
C ARG A 294 -19.19 -4.43 -13.59
N HIS A 295 -18.45 -4.43 -12.47
CA HIS A 295 -16.99 -4.31 -12.48
C HIS A 295 -16.26 -5.23 -11.48
N GLY A 296 -16.90 -6.34 -11.08
CA GLY A 296 -16.47 -7.22 -10.00
C GLY A 296 -15.04 -7.76 -10.04
N ALA A 297 -14.40 -7.83 -11.23
CA ALA A 297 -12.99 -8.23 -11.37
C ALA A 297 -12.01 -7.21 -10.76
N LEU A 298 -12.42 -5.95 -10.61
CA LEU A 298 -11.57 -4.84 -10.22
C LEU A 298 -11.55 -4.56 -8.72
N PHE A 299 -12.59 -5.04 -8.02
CA PHE A 299 -12.77 -4.93 -6.58
C PHE A 299 -12.21 -6.15 -5.82
N VAL A 300 -11.41 -6.96 -6.50
CA VAL A 300 -10.69 -8.08 -5.90
C VAL A 300 -9.43 -7.49 -5.23
N ILE A 301 -9.44 -7.44 -3.88
CA ILE A 301 -8.35 -7.20 -2.88
C ILE A 301 -8.42 -5.82 -2.15
N PRO A 302 -8.30 -5.72 -0.80
CA PRO A 302 -8.91 -6.52 0.28
C PRO A 302 -9.58 -5.64 1.37
N ASP A 303 -10.81 -6.02 1.70
CA ASP A 303 -11.40 -6.14 3.04
C ASP A 303 -12.85 -5.59 3.08
N ALA A 304 -13.76 -6.51 3.38
CA ALA A 304 -15.05 -6.41 4.06
C ALA A 304 -16.12 -5.41 3.58
N ILE A 305 -16.69 -5.63 2.39
CA ILE A 305 -18.14 -5.88 2.27
C ILE A 305 -18.36 -7.08 1.33
N ASP A 306 -18.73 -8.19 1.95
CA ASP A 306 -19.23 -9.45 1.38
C ASP A 306 -18.27 -10.39 0.60
N PHE A 307 -17.22 -10.86 1.28
CA PHE A 307 -16.42 -12.00 0.81
C PHE A 307 -17.23 -13.30 0.61
N ALA A 308 -18.42 -13.43 1.21
CA ALA A 308 -19.18 -14.68 1.13
C ALA A 308 -19.88 -14.88 -0.23
N GLU A 309 -20.37 -13.80 -0.85
CA GLU A 309 -20.93 -13.84 -2.20
C GLU A 309 -19.84 -13.96 -3.30
N HIS A 310 -18.60 -13.58 -2.98
CA HIS A 310 -17.50 -13.48 -3.97
C HIS A 310 -16.46 -14.59 -3.83
N ALA A 311 -16.51 -15.40 -2.78
CA ALA A 311 -15.60 -16.52 -2.58
C ALA A 311 -15.62 -17.48 -3.77
N ASP A 312 -16.80 -17.77 -4.32
CA ASP A 312 -16.94 -18.68 -5.46
C ASP A 312 -16.27 -18.12 -6.73
N HIS A 313 -16.33 -16.79 -6.94
CA HIS A 313 -15.65 -16.14 -8.05
C HIS A 313 -14.14 -16.07 -7.82
N ALA A 314 -13.69 -15.72 -6.61
CA ALA A 314 -12.27 -15.71 -6.26
C ALA A 314 -11.65 -17.10 -6.40
N SER A 315 -12.36 -18.16 -5.99
CA SER A 315 -11.94 -19.55 -6.17
C SER A 315 -11.92 -19.96 -7.63
N GLN A 316 -12.91 -19.57 -8.44
CA GLN A 316 -12.90 -19.82 -9.90
C GLN A 316 -11.72 -19.14 -10.59
N VAL A 317 -11.43 -17.88 -10.25
CA VAL A 317 -10.29 -17.13 -10.81
C VAL A 317 -8.97 -17.76 -10.39
N ALA A 318 -8.84 -18.14 -9.11
CA ALA A 318 -7.66 -18.82 -8.60
C ALA A 318 -7.44 -20.19 -9.28
N ASP A 319 -8.51 -20.98 -9.44
CA ASP A 319 -8.43 -22.29 -10.11
C ASP A 319 -8.18 -22.18 -11.62
N ALA A 320 -8.52 -21.05 -12.25
CA ALA A 320 -8.23 -20.75 -13.66
C ALA A 320 -6.85 -20.09 -13.88
N THR A 321 -6.14 -19.71 -12.82
CA THR A 321 -4.85 -19.01 -12.92
C THR A 321 -3.72 -20.00 -13.23
N PRO A 322 -2.90 -19.76 -14.28
CA PRO A 322 -1.73 -20.59 -14.57
C PRO A 322 -0.69 -20.57 -13.44
N PRO A 323 0.04 -21.67 -13.17
CA PRO A 323 1.05 -21.73 -12.10
C PRO A 323 2.20 -20.73 -12.24
N ASP A 324 2.47 -20.26 -13.46
CA ASP A 324 3.56 -19.35 -13.78
C ASP A 324 3.14 -17.87 -13.73
N ASP A 325 1.89 -17.57 -13.33
CA ASP A 325 1.38 -16.21 -13.17
C ASP A 325 2.03 -15.54 -11.95
N PRO A 326 2.67 -14.37 -12.10
CA PRO A 326 3.34 -13.67 -10.99
C PRO A 326 2.40 -13.31 -9.83
N ASP A 327 1.08 -13.19 -10.08
CA ASP A 327 0.07 -12.88 -9.07
C ASP A 327 -0.65 -14.12 -8.54
N ALA A 328 -0.30 -15.33 -8.98
CA ALA A 328 -0.97 -16.58 -8.59
C ALA A 328 -1.08 -16.71 -7.07
N GLY A 329 0.02 -16.41 -6.36
CA GLY A 329 0.08 -16.47 -4.90
C GLY A 329 -0.96 -15.58 -4.20
N LEU A 330 -1.14 -14.35 -4.69
CA LEU A 330 -2.09 -13.39 -4.14
C LEU A 330 -3.54 -13.80 -4.41
N ARG A 331 -3.82 -14.33 -5.61
CA ARG A 331 -5.16 -14.81 -5.99
C ARG A 331 -5.58 -16.04 -5.17
N TYR A 332 -4.66 -16.99 -4.97
CA TYR A 332 -4.90 -18.12 -4.08
C TYR A 332 -5.08 -17.70 -2.62
N TRP A 333 -4.33 -16.70 -2.15
CA TRP A 333 -4.55 -16.16 -0.80
C TRP A 333 -5.96 -15.55 -0.65
N ALA A 334 -6.40 -14.75 -1.63
CA ALA A 334 -7.72 -14.12 -1.61
C ALA A 334 -8.87 -15.14 -1.63
N ALA A 335 -8.74 -16.21 -2.45
CA ALA A 335 -9.70 -17.32 -2.46
C ALA A 335 -9.78 -18.03 -1.10
N GLY A 336 -8.64 -18.30 -0.47
CA GLY A 336 -8.58 -18.90 0.86
C GLY A 336 -9.24 -18.05 1.94
N ALA A 337 -8.99 -16.73 1.92
CA ALA A 337 -9.59 -15.78 2.85
C ALA A 337 -11.12 -15.69 2.67
N GLY A 338 -11.59 -15.69 1.43
CA GLY A 338 -13.03 -15.70 1.12
C GLY A 338 -13.74 -16.95 1.67
N ALA A 339 -13.14 -18.12 1.49
CA ALA A 339 -13.66 -19.38 2.02
C ALA A 339 -13.69 -19.40 3.56
N MET A 340 -12.68 -18.82 4.24
CA MET A 340 -12.70 -18.67 5.70
C MET A 340 -13.85 -17.79 6.22
N GLU A 341 -14.18 -16.72 5.51
CA GLU A 341 -15.31 -15.85 5.88
C GLU A 341 -16.64 -16.56 5.67
N ARG A 342 -16.82 -17.32 4.57
CA ARG A 342 -18.02 -18.17 4.38
C ARG A 342 -18.19 -19.13 5.56
N PHE A 343 -17.10 -19.79 5.97
CA PHE A 343 -17.09 -20.69 7.12
C PHE A 343 -17.51 -19.98 8.42
N ALA A 344 -17.03 -18.75 8.66
CA ALA A 344 -17.38 -17.98 9.85
C ALA A 344 -18.88 -17.59 9.88
N ARG A 345 -19.47 -17.24 8.74
CA ARG A 345 -20.87 -16.78 8.63
C ARG A 345 -21.89 -17.90 8.63
N ASN A 346 -21.62 -18.98 7.90
CA ASN A 346 -22.52 -20.14 7.80
C ASN A 346 -22.45 -21.02 9.07
N GLY A 347 -21.52 -20.70 9.97
CA GLY A 347 -21.15 -21.51 11.11
C GLY A 347 -20.40 -22.79 10.66
N ALA A 348 -19.83 -23.51 11.63
CA ALA A 348 -19.02 -24.72 11.43
C ALA A 348 -19.73 -25.92 10.76
N ARG A 349 -20.90 -25.71 10.12
CA ARG A 349 -21.71 -26.73 9.45
C ARG A 349 -21.29 -27.00 8.00
N VAL A 350 -20.45 -26.14 7.39
CA VAL A 350 -19.95 -26.34 6.03
C VAL A 350 -18.46 -26.69 6.07
N ARG A 351 -18.15 -27.98 6.24
CA ARG A 351 -16.78 -28.51 6.20
C ARG A 351 -16.06 -28.22 4.88
N VAL A 352 -16.82 -28.07 3.79
CA VAL A 352 -16.30 -27.76 2.45
C VAL A 352 -15.55 -26.43 2.44
N ASP A 353 -16.05 -25.41 3.12
CA ASP A 353 -15.46 -24.06 3.12
C ASP A 353 -14.08 -24.03 3.80
N ILE A 354 -13.93 -24.75 4.93
CA ILE A 354 -12.65 -24.81 5.63
C ILE A 354 -11.63 -25.70 4.90
N GLU A 355 -12.08 -26.74 4.18
CA GLU A 355 -11.22 -27.57 3.33
C GLU A 355 -10.74 -26.78 2.10
N GLU A 356 -11.63 -26.00 1.49
CA GLU A 356 -11.32 -25.07 0.41
C GLU A 356 -10.32 -24.00 0.84
N ALA A 357 -10.53 -23.38 2.01
CA ALA A 357 -9.61 -22.39 2.57
C ALA A 357 -8.20 -22.96 2.76
N VAL A 358 -8.07 -24.14 3.39
CA VAL A 358 -6.78 -24.80 3.60
C VAL A 358 -6.11 -25.15 2.26
N ARG A 359 -6.86 -25.61 1.26
CA ARG A 359 -6.32 -25.91 -0.07
C ARG A 359 -5.71 -24.66 -0.70
N HIS A 360 -6.47 -23.57 -0.76
CA HIS A 360 -6.03 -22.34 -1.41
C HIS A 360 -4.84 -21.69 -0.69
N PHE A 361 -4.83 -21.65 0.65
CA PHE A 361 -3.69 -21.12 1.39
C PHE A 361 -2.40 -21.94 1.22
N ARG A 362 -2.50 -23.27 1.09
CA ARG A 362 -1.32 -24.11 0.79
C ARG A 362 -0.73 -23.81 -0.59
N VAL A 363 -1.59 -23.59 -1.60
CA VAL A 363 -1.12 -23.20 -2.94
C VAL A 363 -0.53 -21.80 -2.91
N ALA A 364 -1.16 -20.85 -2.20
CA ALA A 364 -0.61 -19.52 -2.00
C ALA A 364 0.79 -19.58 -1.36
N LEU A 365 0.96 -20.37 -0.30
CA LEU A 365 2.24 -20.54 0.38
C LEU A 365 3.33 -21.13 -0.53
N ALA A 366 2.96 -21.99 -1.49
CA ALA A 366 3.87 -22.58 -2.45
C ALA A 366 4.24 -21.66 -3.63
N SER A 367 3.42 -20.63 -3.89
CA SER A 367 3.51 -19.78 -5.09
C SER A 367 4.12 -18.40 -4.85
N VAL A 368 4.27 -17.97 -3.58
CA VAL A 368 4.71 -16.61 -3.20
C VAL A 368 6.23 -16.57 -2.90
N PRO A 369 7.00 -15.60 -3.44
CA PRO A 369 8.37 -15.32 -3.01
C PRO A 369 8.46 -14.94 -1.51
N GLN A 370 9.57 -15.23 -0.83
CA GLN A 370 9.62 -15.29 0.65
C GLN A 370 9.17 -14.03 1.44
N GLN A 371 9.09 -12.86 0.81
CA GLN A 371 8.88 -11.57 1.48
C GLN A 371 7.43 -11.34 1.98
N ASP A 372 6.42 -12.05 1.45
CA ASP A 372 4.98 -11.86 1.82
C ASP A 372 4.34 -13.05 2.57
N LEU A 373 5.14 -14.03 2.99
CA LEU A 373 4.63 -15.32 3.50
C LEU A 373 4.03 -15.23 4.92
N THR A 374 4.27 -14.17 5.69
CA THR A 374 3.86 -14.09 7.11
C THR A 374 2.34 -14.08 7.28
N ALA A 375 1.61 -13.29 6.48
CA ALA A 375 0.15 -13.25 6.55
C ALA A 375 -0.49 -14.58 6.10
N VAL A 376 0.04 -15.18 5.02
CA VAL A 376 -0.43 -16.48 4.50
C VAL A 376 -0.22 -17.59 5.54
N ARG A 377 0.93 -17.62 6.22
CA ARG A 377 1.21 -18.58 7.30
C ARG A 377 0.25 -18.41 8.49
N ALA A 378 -0.02 -17.17 8.90
CA ALA A 378 -0.94 -16.88 9.99
C ALA A 378 -2.36 -17.36 9.67
N GLN A 379 -2.84 -17.08 8.46
CA GLN A 379 -4.18 -17.48 8.02
C GLN A 379 -4.30 -19.00 7.81
N LEU A 380 -3.29 -19.65 7.22
CA LEU A 380 -3.25 -21.11 7.08
C LEU A 380 -3.26 -21.79 8.45
N GLY A 381 -2.42 -21.34 9.39
CA GLY A 381 -2.41 -21.86 10.77
C GLY A 381 -3.78 -21.72 11.44
N ALA A 382 -4.43 -20.57 11.26
CA ALA A 382 -5.76 -20.33 11.82
C ALA A 382 -6.87 -21.17 11.12
N ALA A 383 -6.73 -21.47 9.83
CA ALA A 383 -7.64 -22.36 9.10
C ALA A 383 -7.49 -23.82 9.55
N LEU A 384 -6.24 -24.30 9.69
CA LEU A 384 -5.92 -25.64 10.18
C LEU A 384 -6.47 -25.88 11.59
N LEU A 385 -6.39 -24.88 12.49
CA LEU A 385 -6.99 -24.97 13.82
C LEU A 385 -8.51 -25.08 13.78
N ARG A 386 -9.19 -24.32 12.91
CA ARG A 386 -10.65 -24.37 12.75
C ARG A 386 -11.13 -25.65 12.06
N ARG A 387 -10.27 -26.27 11.23
CA ARG A 387 -10.53 -27.58 10.61
C ARG A 387 -10.47 -28.74 11.61
N ASP A 388 -9.70 -28.56 12.69
CA ASP A 388 -9.64 -29.43 13.87
C ASP A 388 -9.24 -30.90 13.61
N HIS A 389 -8.56 -31.17 12.48
CA HIS A 389 -8.03 -32.49 12.17
C HIS A 389 -6.77 -32.81 13.01
N PRO A 390 -6.59 -34.07 13.44
CA PRO A 390 -5.48 -34.45 14.32
C PRO A 390 -4.09 -34.33 13.68
N GLU A 391 -4.01 -34.35 12.35
CA GLU A 391 -2.77 -34.21 11.57
C GLU A 391 -2.36 -32.75 11.35
N ASP A 392 -3.31 -31.81 11.50
CA ASP A 392 -3.10 -30.39 11.20
C ASP A 392 -2.45 -29.62 12.35
N LEU A 393 -2.57 -30.16 13.56
CA LEU A 393 -2.25 -29.43 14.78
C LEU A 393 -0.77 -29.08 14.87
N ASP A 394 0.11 -29.99 14.45
CA ASP A 394 1.54 -29.76 14.46
C ASP A 394 1.96 -28.79 13.33
N GLU A 395 1.36 -28.89 12.14
CA GLU A 395 1.55 -27.93 11.04
C GLU A 395 1.10 -26.52 11.43
N ALA A 396 -0.06 -26.38 12.07
CA ALA A 396 -0.57 -25.10 12.54
C ALA A 396 0.37 -24.45 13.57
N ILE A 397 0.92 -25.24 14.51
CA ILE A 397 1.88 -24.75 15.51
C ILE A 397 3.16 -24.29 14.84
N ASP A 398 3.70 -25.05 13.89
CA ASP A 398 4.96 -24.71 13.21
C ASP A 398 4.80 -23.43 12.37
N LEU A 399 3.69 -23.30 11.62
CA LEU A 399 3.38 -22.09 10.86
C LEU A 399 3.26 -20.85 11.77
N LEU A 400 2.51 -20.97 12.87
CA LEU A 400 2.30 -19.87 13.80
C LEU A 400 3.57 -19.49 14.56
N ARG A 401 4.46 -20.44 14.87
CA ARG A 401 5.78 -20.18 15.46
C ARG A 401 6.65 -19.33 14.53
N VAL A 402 6.65 -19.62 13.23
CA VAL A 402 7.38 -18.81 12.24
C VAL A 402 6.83 -17.38 12.21
N VAL A 403 5.51 -17.21 12.26
CA VAL A 403 4.86 -15.88 12.27
C VAL A 403 5.29 -15.08 13.49
N VAL A 404 5.18 -15.65 14.69
CA VAL A 404 5.49 -14.90 15.93
C VAL A 404 6.99 -14.70 16.18
N ALA A 405 7.85 -15.46 15.50
CA ALA A 405 9.30 -15.29 15.51
C ALA A 405 9.81 -14.33 14.42
N SER A 406 8.97 -13.96 13.46
CA SER A 406 9.30 -12.96 12.45
C SER A 406 9.22 -11.60 13.11
N ASP A 407 10.35 -10.90 13.27
CA ASP A 407 10.46 -9.61 13.96
C ASP A 407 9.76 -8.51 13.15
N PRO A 408 8.55 -8.06 13.54
CA PRO A 408 7.86 -7.00 12.83
C PRO A 408 8.27 -5.66 13.42
N ASP A 409 8.47 -4.64 12.58
CA ASP A 409 8.72 -3.27 13.05
C ASP A 409 7.64 -2.85 14.08
N PRO A 410 7.99 -2.70 15.38
CA PRO A 410 7.01 -2.52 16.47
C PRO A 410 6.21 -1.21 16.40
N GLY A 411 6.53 -0.31 15.47
CA GLY A 411 5.90 0.99 15.31
C GLY A 411 4.57 1.00 14.54
N SER A 412 4.15 -0.11 13.92
CA SER A 412 2.91 -0.15 13.10
C SER A 412 1.70 -0.74 13.86
N PRO A 413 0.63 0.04 14.12
CA PRO A 413 -0.56 -0.43 14.86
C PRO A 413 -1.28 -1.62 14.20
N LYS A 414 -1.24 -1.73 12.86
CA LYS A 414 -1.89 -2.82 12.12
C LYS A 414 -1.13 -4.14 12.27
N VAL A 415 0.20 -4.06 12.39
CA VAL A 415 1.08 -5.22 12.60
C VAL A 415 0.92 -5.76 14.02
N GLY A 416 0.67 -4.89 15.01
CA GLY A 416 0.36 -5.30 16.39
C GLY A 416 -0.91 -6.16 16.51
N GLN A 417 -1.97 -5.85 15.77
CA GLN A 417 -3.24 -6.59 15.78
C GLN A 417 -3.11 -7.98 15.14
N ASP A 418 -2.50 -8.05 13.96
CA ASP A 418 -2.29 -9.33 13.26
C ASP A 418 -1.36 -10.25 14.05
N LEU A 419 -0.34 -9.69 14.71
CA LEU A 419 0.55 -10.41 15.61
C LEU A 419 -0.17 -10.89 16.87
N ALA A 420 -1.07 -10.09 17.45
CA ALA A 420 -1.88 -10.50 18.60
C ALA A 420 -2.79 -11.70 18.26
N ALA A 421 -3.39 -11.70 17.06
CA ALA A 421 -4.17 -12.82 16.56
C ALA A 421 -3.32 -14.08 16.35
N ALA A 422 -2.10 -13.95 15.81
CA ALA A 422 -1.18 -15.07 15.64
C ALA A 422 -0.75 -15.67 16.99
N TRP A 423 -0.42 -14.84 17.99
CA TRP A 423 -0.13 -15.28 19.36
C TRP A 423 -1.34 -15.98 20.02
N SER A 424 -2.55 -15.45 19.84
CA SER A 424 -3.78 -16.05 20.37
C SER A 424 -4.06 -17.43 19.75
N ASN A 425 -3.91 -17.54 18.43
CA ASN A 425 -4.06 -18.80 17.71
C ASN A 425 -3.00 -19.82 18.12
N LEU A 426 -1.74 -19.39 18.32
CA LEU A 426 -0.67 -20.26 18.81
C LEU A 426 -0.98 -20.78 20.22
N GLY A 427 -1.46 -19.92 21.11
CA GLY A 427 -1.90 -20.32 22.45
C GLY A 427 -3.04 -21.33 22.41
N SER A 428 -4.02 -21.13 21.54
CA SER A 428 -5.14 -22.05 21.32
C SER A 428 -4.70 -23.40 20.74
N ALA A 429 -3.72 -23.40 19.83
CA ALA A 429 -3.13 -24.60 19.24
C ALA A 429 -2.39 -25.43 20.28
N LEU A 430 -1.51 -24.79 21.05
CA LEU A 430 -0.72 -25.42 22.12
C LEU A 430 -1.63 -25.97 23.22
N TRP A 431 -2.68 -25.23 23.60
CA TRP A 431 -3.71 -25.70 24.52
C TRP A 431 -4.46 -26.93 23.99
N THR A 432 -4.85 -26.91 22.72
CA THR A 432 -5.54 -28.03 22.08
C THR A 432 -4.64 -29.28 22.05
N ARG A 433 -3.34 -29.10 21.78
CA ARG A 433 -2.36 -30.20 21.81
C ARG A 433 -2.15 -30.75 23.22
N TYR A 434 -2.06 -29.86 24.21
CA TYR A 434 -2.03 -30.22 25.63
C TYR A 434 -3.26 -31.04 26.03
N ARG A 435 -4.47 -30.59 25.70
CA ARG A 435 -5.71 -31.29 26.04
C ARG A 435 -5.81 -32.66 25.38
N ARG A 436 -5.44 -32.77 24.10
CA ARG A 436 -5.56 -34.01 23.31
C ARG A 436 -4.48 -35.04 23.66
N ARG A 437 -3.25 -34.60 23.90
CA ARG A 437 -2.07 -35.48 24.03
C ARG A 437 -1.38 -35.43 25.39
N ARG A 438 -1.83 -34.57 26.32
CA ARG A 438 -1.15 -34.32 27.62
C ARG A 438 0.33 -33.96 27.45
N SER A 439 0.64 -33.13 26.46
CA SER A 439 2.00 -32.66 26.15
C SER A 439 2.52 -31.63 27.18
N THR A 440 3.76 -31.15 27.01
CA THR A 440 4.37 -30.11 27.85
C THR A 440 4.01 -28.67 27.41
N ASP A 441 2.95 -28.50 26.62
CA ASP A 441 2.65 -27.24 25.93
C ASP A 441 1.86 -26.22 26.79
N LEU A 442 1.48 -26.58 28.02
CA LEU A 442 0.64 -25.72 28.86
C LEU A 442 1.30 -24.36 29.15
N ASP A 443 2.57 -24.36 29.54
CA ASP A 443 3.31 -23.13 29.82
C ASP A 443 3.50 -22.29 28.55
N GLY A 444 3.79 -22.93 27.42
CA GLY A 444 3.88 -22.24 26.12
C GLY A 444 2.55 -21.64 25.66
N ALA A 445 1.43 -22.29 25.97
CA ALA A 445 0.10 -21.74 25.69
C ALA A 445 -0.21 -20.50 26.55
N ILE A 446 0.18 -20.53 27.83
CA ILE A 446 0.05 -19.38 28.74
C ILE A 446 0.93 -18.21 28.29
N GLU A 447 2.17 -18.49 27.89
CA GLU A 447 3.09 -17.46 27.37
C GLU A 447 2.51 -16.80 26.11
N ALA A 448 2.04 -17.61 25.15
CA ALA A 448 1.49 -17.11 23.91
C ALA A 448 0.24 -16.24 24.13
N LEU A 449 -0.68 -16.64 25.02
CA LEU A 449 -1.86 -15.83 25.34
C LEU A 449 -1.53 -14.58 26.15
N SER A 450 -0.50 -14.61 26.99
CA SER A 450 0.00 -13.42 27.68
C SER A 450 0.51 -12.38 26.67
N LYS A 451 1.33 -12.81 25.71
CA LYS A 451 1.82 -11.94 24.62
C LYS A 451 0.69 -11.39 23.76
N ALA A 452 -0.33 -12.20 23.45
CA ALA A 452 -1.52 -11.72 22.75
C ALA A 452 -2.26 -10.64 23.55
N ALA A 453 -2.41 -10.81 24.87
CA ALA A 453 -3.10 -9.85 25.73
C ALA A 453 -2.35 -8.51 25.87
N ASP A 454 -1.02 -8.54 25.86
CA ASP A 454 -0.18 -7.34 25.93
C ASP A 454 -0.26 -6.49 24.64
N LEU A 455 -0.46 -7.13 23.49
CA LEU A 455 -0.56 -6.48 22.19
C LEU A 455 -1.96 -5.91 21.88
N LEU A 456 -3.02 -6.40 22.55
CA LEU A 456 -4.39 -5.97 22.28
C LEU A 456 -4.74 -4.67 23.01
N PRO A 457 -5.05 -3.57 22.30
CA PRO A 457 -5.39 -2.29 22.94
C PRO A 457 -6.76 -2.33 23.63
N GLU A 458 -6.98 -1.44 24.62
CA GLU A 458 -8.19 -1.44 25.47
C GLU A 458 -9.51 -1.22 24.71
N HIS A 459 -9.46 -0.65 23.50
CA HIS A 459 -10.65 -0.42 22.68
C HIS A 459 -11.13 -1.69 21.95
N GLU A 460 -10.31 -2.75 21.84
CA GLU A 460 -10.67 -4.05 21.26
C GLU A 460 -11.27 -5.00 22.30
N ARG A 461 -12.39 -4.59 22.90
CA ARG A 461 -12.97 -5.26 24.08
C ARG A 461 -13.30 -6.73 23.86
N ASP A 462 -13.81 -7.11 22.69
CA ASP A 462 -14.28 -8.49 22.46
C ASP A 462 -13.13 -9.48 22.24
N SER A 463 -12.17 -9.16 21.36
CA SER A 463 -10.95 -9.96 21.16
C SER A 463 -10.13 -10.08 22.44
N ARG A 464 -9.97 -8.96 23.16
CA ARG A 464 -9.27 -8.92 24.46
C ARG A 464 -9.95 -9.80 25.50
N ARG A 465 -11.28 -9.78 25.59
CA ARG A 465 -12.03 -10.67 26.50
C ARG A 465 -11.86 -12.14 26.17
N GLN A 466 -11.87 -12.53 24.89
CA GLN A 466 -11.67 -13.92 24.49
C GLN A 466 -10.27 -14.43 24.89
N VAL A 467 -9.23 -13.64 24.59
CA VAL A 467 -7.85 -13.97 24.97
C VAL A 467 -7.69 -14.06 26.47
N LEU A 468 -8.19 -13.07 27.22
CA LEU A 468 -8.10 -13.04 28.69
C LEU A 468 -8.92 -14.17 29.34
N GLY A 469 -10.06 -14.57 28.77
CA GLY A 469 -10.85 -15.71 29.24
C GLY A 469 -10.13 -17.03 29.09
N LEU A 470 -9.54 -17.27 27.93
CA LEU A 470 -8.73 -18.47 27.71
C LEU A 470 -7.48 -18.46 28.60
N LEU A 471 -6.77 -17.33 28.70
CA LEU A 471 -5.61 -17.18 29.58
C LEU A 471 -5.95 -17.47 31.05
N THR A 472 -7.07 -16.93 31.54
CA THR A 472 -7.56 -17.18 32.90
C THR A 472 -7.83 -18.66 33.13
N THR A 473 -8.45 -19.33 32.16
CA THR A 473 -8.72 -20.78 32.22
C THR A 473 -7.42 -21.58 32.29
N LEU A 474 -6.44 -21.24 31.47
CA LEU A 474 -5.15 -21.93 31.46
C LEU A 474 -4.35 -21.70 32.74
N LEU A 475 -4.33 -20.48 33.27
CA LEU A 475 -3.71 -20.16 34.56
C LEU A 475 -4.36 -20.95 35.70
N ALA A 476 -5.69 -21.07 35.72
CA ALA A 476 -6.40 -21.85 36.72
C ALA A 476 -6.11 -23.36 36.60
N VAL A 477 -6.06 -23.91 35.38
CA VAL A 477 -5.69 -25.31 35.13
C VAL A 477 -4.25 -25.57 35.58
N ALA A 478 -3.32 -24.68 35.25
CA ALA A 478 -1.92 -24.80 35.65
C ALA A 478 -1.75 -24.69 37.17
N ALA A 479 -2.46 -23.78 37.83
CA ALA A 479 -2.47 -23.65 39.28
C ALA A 479 -2.94 -24.94 39.96
N GLN A 480 -4.02 -25.57 39.45
CA GLN A 480 -4.53 -26.83 39.99
C GLN A 480 -3.57 -28.01 39.79
N LEU A 481 -2.85 -28.06 38.67
CA LEU A 481 -1.93 -29.16 38.37
C LEU A 481 -0.63 -29.10 39.18
N HIS A 482 -0.20 -27.89 39.54
CA HIS A 482 1.11 -27.65 40.16
C HIS A 482 1.03 -27.07 41.58
N ASP A 483 -0.16 -26.90 42.14
CA ASP A 483 -0.39 -26.21 43.43
C ASP A 483 0.26 -24.82 43.46
N ASP A 484 0.14 -24.10 42.35
CA ASP A 484 0.82 -22.82 42.10
C ASP A 484 -0.10 -21.64 42.44
N GLU A 485 0.08 -21.10 43.65
CA GLU A 485 -0.67 -19.97 44.17
C GLU A 485 -0.44 -18.68 43.35
N GLU A 486 0.73 -18.49 42.73
CA GLU A 486 0.99 -17.29 41.93
C GLU A 486 0.12 -17.28 40.68
N ARG A 487 0.02 -18.42 39.98
CA ARG A 487 -0.85 -18.57 38.80
C ARG A 487 -2.33 -18.43 39.18
N PHE A 488 -2.73 -18.92 40.35
CA PHE A 488 -4.08 -18.73 40.86
C PHE A 488 -4.40 -17.25 41.11
N GLN A 489 -3.49 -16.52 41.75
CA GLN A 489 -3.65 -15.08 41.97
C GLN A 489 -3.63 -14.28 40.67
N ALA A 490 -2.82 -14.68 39.68
CA ALA A 490 -2.81 -14.06 38.35
C ALA A 490 -4.16 -14.22 37.64
N ALA A 491 -4.77 -15.42 37.68
CA ALA A 491 -6.11 -15.66 37.14
C ALA A 491 -7.17 -14.77 37.82
N LEU A 492 -7.13 -14.66 39.15
CA LEU A 492 -8.04 -13.78 39.90
C LEU A 492 -7.82 -12.30 39.58
N ALA A 493 -6.58 -11.87 39.35
CA ALA A 493 -6.27 -10.49 38.99
C ALA A 493 -6.88 -10.10 37.64
N ILE A 494 -6.86 -11.01 36.65
CA ILE A 494 -7.50 -10.81 35.34
C ILE A 494 -9.02 -10.65 35.52
N ILE A 495 -9.67 -11.58 36.25
CA ILE A 495 -11.12 -11.55 36.51
C ILE A 495 -11.53 -10.24 37.22
N ARG A 496 -10.72 -9.75 38.16
CA ARG A 496 -11.00 -8.49 38.89
C ARG A 496 -10.88 -7.26 38.01
N ARG A 497 -9.93 -7.24 37.07
CA ARG A 497 -9.72 -6.11 36.14
C ARG A 497 -10.76 -6.07 35.04
N GLU A 498 -11.23 -7.23 34.58
CA GLU A 498 -12.18 -7.39 33.49
C GLU A 498 -13.36 -8.28 33.92
N PRO A 499 -14.34 -7.74 34.67
CA PRO A 499 -15.42 -8.53 35.27
C PRO A 499 -16.32 -9.26 34.24
N GLY A 500 -16.25 -8.89 32.95
CA GLY A 500 -16.92 -9.59 31.85
C GLY A 500 -16.22 -10.87 31.35
N VAL A 501 -15.05 -11.22 31.91
CA VAL A 501 -14.28 -12.42 31.54
C VAL A 501 -14.78 -13.66 32.30
N ALA A 502 -15.50 -13.48 33.41
CA ALA A 502 -16.11 -14.56 34.18
C ALA A 502 -17.30 -15.16 33.41
N GLY A 503 -17.04 -16.18 32.58
CA GLY A 503 -18.06 -16.93 31.84
C GLY A 503 -17.80 -17.13 30.35
N ALA A 504 -16.66 -16.71 29.80
CA ALA A 504 -16.25 -17.15 28.47
C ALA A 504 -15.86 -18.65 28.53
N PRO A 505 -16.37 -19.49 27.61
CA PRO A 505 -16.26 -20.96 27.67
C PRO A 505 -14.83 -21.50 27.59
#